data_AF-A0A917TXZ4-F1
#
_entry.id   AF-A0A917TXZ4-F1
#
_cell.length_a   1.000
_cell.length_b   1.000
_cell.length_c   1.000
_cell.angle_alpha   90.00
_cell.angle_beta   90.00
_cell.angle_gamma   90.00
#
_symmetry.space_group_name_H-M   'P 1'
#
loop_
_entity.id
_entity.type
_entity.pdbx_description
1 polymer ?
#
loop_
_entity_poly.entity_id
_entity_poly.type
_entity_poly.pdbx_seq_one_letter_code
_entity_poly.pdbx_strand_id
1 'polypeptide(L)'
;MHRNVDHGAVPDGRTVIEFRFPDAPTKARSWWLVISEAGADVCDADPGYDVSVTVTAALRSMVKIWNGDLTSADAFRRDLVEVHGPTELRRAVPRWFTLSTFAAVPRPATA
;
A
#
# COMPACT_ATOMS: atom_id res chain seq x y z
N MET A 1 -7.65 -3.24 2.55
CA MET A 1 -6.78 -2.12 2.96
C MET A 1 -7.07 -1.68 4.40
N HIS A 2 -8.23 -1.07 4.72
CA HIS A 2 -8.48 -0.51 6.06
C HIS A 2 -8.27 -1.47 7.25
N ARG A 3 -8.61 -2.75 7.07
CA ARG A 3 -8.69 -3.73 8.17
C ARG A 3 -7.35 -4.37 8.55
N ASN A 4 -6.29 -4.10 7.79
CA ASN A 4 -4.98 -4.73 7.92
C ASN A 4 -3.87 -3.70 8.20
N VAL A 5 -4.24 -2.53 8.72
CA VAL A 5 -3.27 -1.51 9.10
C VAL A 5 -2.89 -1.74 10.56
N ASP A 6 -1.60 -1.92 10.83
CA ASP A 6 -1.06 -1.94 12.18
C ASP A 6 -0.90 -0.49 12.67
N HIS A 7 -1.91 -0.02 13.41
CA HIS A 7 -1.92 1.32 13.99
C HIS A 7 -0.76 1.56 14.97
N GLY A 8 -0.16 0.52 15.55
CA GLY A 8 1.00 0.65 16.43
C GLY A 8 2.34 0.80 15.69
N ALA A 9 2.37 0.50 14.39
CA ALA A 9 3.56 0.67 13.54
C ALA A 9 3.58 2.00 12.79
N VAL A 10 2.43 2.68 12.72
CA VAL A 10 2.25 3.97 12.05
C VAL A 10 2.67 5.10 13.00
N PRO A 11 3.41 6.13 12.53
CA PRO A 11 3.78 7.26 13.37
C PRO A 11 2.56 7.95 13.97
N ASP A 12 2.73 8.50 15.18
CA ASP A 12 1.69 9.29 15.84
C ASP A 12 1.19 10.43 14.92
N GLY A 13 -0.13 10.61 14.90
CA GLY A 13 -0.81 11.62 14.08
C GLY A 13 -1.45 11.07 12.81
N ARG A 14 -1.67 11.97 11.83
CA ARG A 14 -2.28 11.63 10.54
C ARG A 14 -1.20 11.31 9.52
N THR A 15 -1.17 10.07 9.05
CA THR A 15 -0.29 9.62 7.98
C THR A 15 -1.11 9.43 6.71
N VAL A 16 -0.73 10.10 5.63
CA VAL A 16 -1.43 10.02 4.34
C VAL A 16 -0.52 9.34 3.34
N ILE A 17 -1.03 8.28 2.71
CA ILE A 17 -0.30 7.51 1.71
C ILE A 17 -1.04 7.65 0.40
N GLU A 18 -0.36 8.15 -0.63
CA GLU A 18 -0.87 8.22 -1.98
C GLU A 18 -0.37 7.02 -2.79
N PHE A 19 -1.28 6.18 -3.27
CA PHE A 19 -0.98 5.10 -4.20
C PHE A 19 -1.21 5.58 -5.64
N ARG A 20 -0.17 5.55 -6.45
CA ARG A 20 -0.19 5.91 -7.88
C ARG A 20 -0.02 4.68 -8.75
N PHE A 21 -0.97 4.48 -9.66
CA PHE A 21 -1.01 3.39 -10.62
C PHE A 21 -0.92 3.95 -12.05
N PRO A 22 0.28 4.23 -12.59
CA PRO A 22 0.45 4.87 -13.89
C PRO A 22 -0.13 4.05 -15.05
N ASP A 23 -0.25 2.73 -14.89
CA ASP A 23 -0.85 1.78 -15.83
C ASP A 23 -2.39 1.69 -15.74
N ALA A 24 -3.01 2.29 -14.72
CA ALA A 24 -4.45 2.28 -14.52
C ALA A 24 -5.15 3.38 -15.35
N PRO A 25 -6.47 3.22 -15.63
CA PRO A 25 -7.30 4.29 -16.19
C PRO A 25 -7.24 5.55 -15.32
N THR A 26 -7.33 6.73 -15.94
CA THR A 26 -7.18 8.03 -15.23
C THR A 26 -8.07 8.18 -14.00
N LYS A 27 -9.26 7.56 -14.00
CA LYS A 27 -10.21 7.59 -12.88
C LYS A 27 -9.83 6.72 -11.67
N ALA A 28 -8.88 5.79 -11.84
CA ALA A 28 -8.43 4.87 -10.79
C ALA A 28 -6.91 4.93 -10.60
N ARG A 29 -6.29 6.02 -11.07
CA ARG A 29 -4.84 6.21 -11.12
C ARG A 29 -4.23 6.59 -9.80
N SER A 30 -5.01 7.29 -8.97
CA SER A 30 -4.59 7.76 -7.66
C SER A 30 -5.60 7.32 -6.62
N TRP A 31 -5.08 6.82 -5.52
CA TRP A 31 -5.85 6.42 -4.35
C TRP A 31 -5.12 6.92 -3.12
N TRP A 32 -5.86 7.33 -2.11
CA TRP A 32 -5.31 7.81 -0.86
C TRP A 32 -5.73 6.90 0.27
N LEU A 33 -4.78 6.58 1.14
CA LEU A 33 -5.04 5.93 2.41
C LEU A 33 -4.68 6.93 3.50
N VAL A 34 -5.68 7.35 4.26
CA VAL A 34 -5.52 8.24 5.41
C VAL A 34 -5.55 7.38 6.66
N ILE A 35 -4.45 7.32 7.38
CA ILE A 35 -4.34 6.60 8.64
C ILE A 35 -4.29 7.63 9.77
N SER A 36 -5.14 7.44 10.77
CA SER A 36 -5.20 8.25 11.98
C SER A 36 -5.55 7.37 13.19
N GLU A 37 -5.58 7.95 14.38
CA GLU A 37 -6.03 7.25 15.58
C GLU A 37 -7.49 6.75 15.48
N ALA A 38 -8.32 7.44 14.70
CA ALA A 38 -9.72 7.04 14.48
C ALA A 38 -9.85 5.80 13.58
N GLY A 39 -8.82 5.46 12.82
CA GLY A 39 -8.84 4.36 11.86
C GLY A 39 -8.10 4.67 10.56
N ALA A 40 -8.28 3.79 9.59
CA ALA A 40 -7.71 3.92 8.25
C ALA A 40 -8.83 4.05 7.20
N ASP A 41 -8.82 5.15 6.46
CA ASP A 41 -9.80 5.45 5.42
C ASP A 41 -9.17 5.43 4.04
N VAL A 42 -9.89 4.84 3.07
CA VAL A 42 -9.48 4.80 1.66
C VAL A 42 -10.32 5.79 0.87
N CYS A 43 -9.66 6.69 0.15
CA CYS A 43 -10.28 7.68 -0.72
C CYS A 43 -9.82 7.44 -2.17
N ASP A 44 -10.73 7.52 -3.12
CA ASP A 44 -10.48 7.49 -4.57
C ASP A 44 -10.34 8.90 -5.17
N ALA A 45 -10.55 9.93 -4.35
CA ALA A 45 -10.29 11.34 -4.65
C ALA A 45 -9.32 11.94 -3.62
N ASP A 46 -8.61 13.00 -4.02
CA ASP A 46 -7.66 13.70 -3.15
C ASP A 46 -8.39 14.24 -1.90
N PRO A 47 -8.01 13.77 -0.70
CA PRO A 47 -8.64 14.20 0.55
C PRO A 47 -8.22 15.62 0.98
N GLY A 48 -7.27 16.26 0.28
CA GLY A 48 -6.76 17.59 0.59
C GLY A 48 -5.79 17.63 1.77
N TYR A 49 -5.17 16.50 2.10
CA TYR A 49 -4.18 16.38 3.18
C TYR A 49 -2.76 16.25 2.62
N ASP A 50 -1.78 16.64 3.44
CA ASP A 50 -0.37 16.50 3.07
C ASP A 50 0.03 15.02 2.94
N VAL A 51 0.42 14.63 1.74
CA VAL A 51 0.88 13.27 1.42
C VAL A 51 2.22 13.03 2.10
N SER A 52 2.23 12.12 3.08
CA SER A 52 3.43 11.72 3.81
C SER A 52 4.32 10.79 2.99
N VAL A 53 3.70 9.90 2.22
CA VAL A 53 4.38 8.92 1.36
C VAL A 53 3.60 8.73 0.06
N THR A 54 4.31 8.70 -1.07
CA THR A 54 3.74 8.28 -2.36
C THR A 54 4.29 6.91 -2.73
N VAL A 55 3.41 5.96 -3.04
CA VAL A 55 3.73 4.62 -3.52
C VAL A 55 3.32 4.51 -4.97
N THR A 56 4.28 4.38 -5.88
CA THR A 56 4.03 4.21 -7.31
C THR A 56 4.24 2.74 -7.68
N ALA A 57 3.24 2.10 -8.28
CA ALA A 57 3.36 0.70 -8.72
C ALA A 57 2.39 0.43 -9.87
N ALA A 58 2.63 -0.64 -10.63
CA ALA A 58 1.59 -1.13 -11.54
C ALA A 58 0.38 -1.67 -10.74
N LEU A 59 -0.86 -1.35 -11.14
CA LEU A 59 -2.07 -1.84 -10.47
C LEU A 59 -2.07 -3.37 -10.39
N ARG A 60 -1.65 -4.03 -11.47
CA ARG A 60 -1.53 -5.49 -11.50
C ARG A 60 -0.48 -6.00 -10.50
N SER A 61 0.63 -5.30 -10.31
CA SER A 61 1.64 -5.67 -9.32
C SER A 61 1.09 -5.52 -7.91
N MET A 62 0.37 -4.44 -7.62
CA MET A 62 -0.26 -4.22 -6.31
C MET A 62 -1.32 -5.28 -6.00
N VAL A 63 -2.14 -5.66 -6.97
CA VAL A 63 -3.11 -6.76 -6.82
C VAL A 63 -2.41 -8.09 -6.53
N LYS A 64 -1.30 -8.39 -7.23
CA LYS A 64 -0.49 -9.59 -6.95
C LYS A 64 0.10 -9.57 -5.55
N ILE A 65 0.58 -8.42 -5.08
CA ILE A 65 1.10 -8.27 -3.72
C ILE A 65 0.00 -8.51 -2.69
N TRP A 66 -1.18 -7.93 -2.94
CA TRP A 66 -2.32 -8.07 -2.05
C TRP A 66 -2.85 -9.50 -1.98
N ASN A 67 -2.81 -10.24 -3.09
CA ASN A 67 -3.18 -11.65 -3.16
C ASN A 67 -2.10 -12.59 -2.60
N GLY A 68 -0.89 -12.10 -2.32
CA GLY A 68 0.26 -12.93 -1.95
C GLY A 68 0.95 -13.63 -3.12
N ASP A 69 0.55 -13.35 -4.37
CA ASP A 69 1.19 -13.86 -5.58
C ASP A 69 2.60 -13.26 -5.79
N LEU A 70 2.86 -12.11 -5.18
CA LEU A 70 4.14 -11.42 -5.21
C LEU A 70 4.47 -10.92 -3.80
N THR A 71 5.65 -11.27 -3.28
CA THR A 71 6.07 -10.71 -1.98
C THR A 71 6.48 -9.25 -2.15
N SER A 72 6.30 -8.43 -1.12
CA SER A 72 6.78 -7.03 -1.16
C SER A 72 8.28 -6.96 -1.42
N ALA A 73 9.07 -7.89 -0.86
CA ALA A 73 10.51 -7.97 -1.11
C ALA A 73 10.83 -8.22 -2.59
N ASP A 74 10.08 -9.09 -3.27
CA ASP A 74 10.24 -9.33 -4.70
C ASP A 74 9.75 -8.16 -5.54
N ALA A 75 8.69 -7.48 -5.10
CA ALA A 75 8.21 -6.28 -5.77
C ALA A 75 9.25 -5.15 -5.75
N PHE A 76 9.91 -4.94 -4.61
CA PHE A 76 11.02 -4.00 -4.49
C PHE A 76 12.23 -4.45 -5.31
N ARG A 77 12.58 -5.74 -5.28
CA ARG A 77 13.74 -6.27 -6.02
C ARG A 77 13.57 -6.17 -7.54
N ARG A 78 12.34 -6.22 -8.02
CA ARG A 78 11.99 -6.15 -9.45
C ARG A 78 11.65 -4.73 -9.91
N ASP A 79 11.88 -3.72 -9.07
CA ASP A 79 11.50 -2.31 -9.31
C ASP A 79 10.02 -2.16 -9.74
N LEU A 80 9.15 -3.01 -9.20
CA LEU A 80 7.71 -3.00 -9.49
C LEU A 80 6.94 -2.04 -8.59
N VAL A 81 7.57 -1.59 -7.49
CA VAL A 81 7.02 -0.67 -6.50
C VAL A 81 8.10 0.34 -6.14
N GLU A 82 7.82 1.61 -6.38
CA GLU A 82 8.61 2.75 -5.94
C GLU A 82 7.92 3.43 -4.78
N VAL A 83 8.69 3.87 -3.80
CA VAL A 83 8.17 4.57 -2.61
C VAL A 83 8.95 5.85 -2.44
N HIS A 84 8.25 6.98 -2.50
CA HIS A 84 8.78 8.32 -2.32
C HIS A 84 8.29 8.91 -0.99
N GLY A 85 9.18 9.63 -0.33
CA GLY A 85 8.91 10.25 0.97
C GLY A 85 10.15 10.21 1.87
N PRO A 86 10.02 10.66 3.12
CA PRO A 86 11.09 10.56 4.11
C PRO A 86 11.61 9.13 4.26
N THR A 87 12.92 8.96 4.39
CA THR A 87 13.58 7.64 4.46
C THR A 87 13.01 6.74 5.57
N GLU A 88 12.63 7.34 6.69
CA GLU A 88 12.04 6.64 7.83
C GLU A 88 10.67 6.05 7.47
N LEU A 89 9.79 6.87 6.89
CA LEU A 89 8.47 6.44 6.44
C LEU A 89 8.59 5.38 5.34
N ARG A 90 9.49 5.56 4.38
CA ARG A 90 9.73 4.59 3.30
C ARG A 90 10.09 3.20 3.84
N ARG A 91 10.86 3.12 4.92
CA ARG A 91 11.23 1.85 5.58
C ARG A 91 10.12 1.29 6.46
N ALA A 92 9.23 2.15 6.95
CA ALA A 92 8.12 1.77 7.83
C ALA A 92 6.87 1.32 7.06
N VAL A 93 6.62 1.87 5.86
CA VAL A 93 5.45 1.56 5.00
C VAL A 93 5.20 0.06 4.83
N PRO A 94 6.19 -0.80 4.51
CA PRO A 94 5.94 -2.24 4.38
C PRO A 94 5.49 -2.91 5.68
N ARG A 95 5.76 -2.30 6.84
CA ARG A 95 5.37 -2.80 8.17
C ARG A 95 4.00 -2.31 8.61
N TRP A 96 3.54 -1.16 8.11
CA TRP A 96 2.21 -0.62 8.42
C TRP A 96 1.08 -1.49 7.90
N PHE A 97 1.35 -2.20 6.81
CA PHE A 97 0.43 -3.18 6.26
C PHE A 97 0.82 -4.54 6.82
N THR A 98 -0.04 -5.08 7.68
CA THR A 98 -0.06 -6.52 7.95
C THR A 98 -0.56 -7.16 6.66
N LEU A 99 0.35 -7.35 5.68
CA LEU A 99 0.04 -7.99 4.41
C LEU A 99 -0.74 -9.25 4.74
N SER A 100 -1.98 -9.23 4.26
CA SER A 100 -3.06 -10.09 4.72
C SER A 100 -2.55 -11.50 4.91
N THR A 101 -2.98 -12.16 5.97
CA THR A 101 -2.82 -13.59 6.24
C THR A 101 -3.27 -14.49 5.06
N PHE A 102 -3.88 -13.91 4.01
CA PHE A 102 -4.11 -14.52 2.70
C PHE A 102 -2.84 -14.85 1.90
N ALA A 103 -1.71 -14.16 2.10
CA ALA A 103 -0.43 -14.56 1.51
C ALA A 103 0.10 -15.89 2.08
N ALA A 104 -0.40 -16.29 3.25
CA ALA A 104 -0.13 -17.59 3.85
C ALA A 104 -1.15 -18.67 3.47
N VAL A 105 -2.15 -18.38 2.63
CA VAL A 105 -3.08 -19.39 2.12
C VAL A 105 -2.46 -20.01 0.88
N PRO A 106 -1.99 -21.28 0.93
CA PRO A 106 -1.50 -21.97 -0.25
C PRO A 106 -2.65 -22.03 -1.26
N ARG A 107 -2.41 -21.53 -2.48
CA ARG A 107 -3.37 -21.69 -3.57
C ARG A 107 -3.50 -23.20 -3.85
N PRO A 108 -4.71 -23.76 -4.06
CA PRO A 108 -4.80 -25.11 -4.59
C PRO A 108 -3.97 -25.15 -5.88
N ALA A 109 -3.01 -26.09 -5.93
CA ALA A 109 -2.27 -26.32 -7.15
C ALA A 109 -3.27 -26.65 -8.25
N THR A 110 -3.23 -25.88 -9.35
CA THR A 110 -3.97 -26.23 -10.56
C THR A 110 -3.39 -27.56 -11.04
N ALA A 111 -4.22 -28.60 -11.04
CA ALA A 111 -3.90 -29.93 -11.58
C ALA A 111 -3.73 -29.88 -13.11
#